data_AF-A0A932QJ58-F1
#
_entry.id   AF-A0A932QJ58-F1
#
_cell.length_a   1.000
_cell.length_b   1.000
_cell.length_c   1.000
_cell.angle_alpha   90.00
_cell.angle_beta   90.00
_cell.angle_gamma   90.00
#
_symmetry.space_group_name_H-M   'P 1'
#
loop_
_entity.id
_entity.type
_entity.pdbx_description
1 polymer ?
#
loop_
_entity_poly.entity_id
_entity_poly.type
_entity_poly.pdbx_seq_one_letter_code
_entity_poly.pdbx_strand_id
1 'polypeptide(L)'
;MKRTQLYIDPATYQLALDQAKRQGTSVSDVIRRSIKHYVEPKLPPKQRRQEFLKWLDAFNKKYPTPPGTPPDLGLEHDHYLYGTPKKYAKK
;
A
#
# COMPACT_ATOMS: atom_id res chain seq x y z
N MET A 1 5.66 14.67 21.50
CA MET A 1 5.25 15.74 20.57
C MET A 1 6.33 16.83 20.57
N LYS A 2 6.75 17.33 19.40
CA LYS A 2 7.65 18.49 19.29
C LYS A 2 6.83 19.72 18.89
N ARG A 3 7.04 20.84 19.57
CA ARG A 3 6.45 22.14 19.19
C ARG A 3 7.36 22.76 18.13
N THR A 4 6.80 23.10 16.99
CA THR A 4 7.52 23.70 15.87
C THR A 4 6.88 25.03 15.53
N GLN A 5 7.71 26.07 15.35
CA GLN A 5 7.28 27.36 14.80
C GLN A 5 7.51 27.34 13.30
N LEU A 6 6.50 27.75 12.53
CA LEU A 6 6.53 27.75 11.07
C LEU A 6 6.21 29.16 10.60
N TYR A 7 7.04 29.70 9.71
CA TYR A 7 6.69 30.90 8.96
C TYR A 7 5.81 30.49 7.80
N ILE A 8 4.62 31.11 7.73
CA ILE A 8 3.60 30.82 6.72
C ILE A 8 3.21 32.16 6.11
N ASP A 9 3.02 32.17 4.79
CA ASP A 9 2.52 33.35 4.09
C ASP A 9 1.15 33.81 4.67
N PRO A 10 0.92 35.14 4.83
CA PRO A 10 -0.32 35.65 5.42
C PRO A 10 -1.59 35.23 4.69
N ALA A 11 -1.58 35.12 3.36
CA ALA A 11 -2.75 34.69 2.60
C ALA A 11 -3.06 33.21 2.87
N THR A 12 -2.03 32.37 2.95
CA THR A 12 -2.16 30.95 3.31
C THR A 12 -2.70 30.77 4.72
N TYR A 13 -2.26 31.61 5.66
CA TYR A 13 -2.76 31.60 7.03
C TYR A 13 -4.25 31.98 7.12
N GLN A 14 -4.71 32.97 6.34
CA GLN A 14 -6.14 33.34 6.26
C GLN A 14 -6.99 32.19 5.73
N LEU A 15 -6.54 31.50 4.68
CA LEU A 15 -7.25 30.33 4.15
C LEU A 15 -7.37 29.21 5.19
N ALA A 16 -6.31 28.97 5.96
CA ALA A 16 -6.34 27.99 7.05
C ALA A 16 -7.32 28.39 8.17
N LEU A 17 -7.40 29.69 8.50
CA LEU A 17 -8.37 30.23 9.45
C LEU A 17 -9.81 30.03 8.98
N ASP A 18 -10.10 30.34 7.72
CA ASP A 18 -11.45 30.17 7.17
C ASP A 18 -11.86 28.70 7.12
N GLN A 19 -10.94 27.81 6.75
CA GLN A 19 -11.18 26.38 6.77
C GLN A 19 -11.41 25.86 8.21
N ALA A 20 -10.62 26.33 9.18
CA ALA A 20 -10.77 25.96 10.58
C ALA A 20 -12.15 26.37 11.12
N LYS A 21 -12.62 27.59 10.79
CA LYS A 21 -13.96 28.07 11.13
C LYS A 21 -15.07 27.20 10.53
N ARG A 22 -14.97 26.87 9.24
CA ARG A 22 -15.97 26.03 8.55
C ARG A 22 -16.04 24.61 9.12
N GLN A 23 -14.92 24.06 9.56
CA GLN A 23 -14.85 22.69 10.08
C GLN A 23 -15.06 22.59 11.59
N GLY A 24 -15.13 23.72 12.31
CA GLY A 24 -15.20 23.74 13.77
C GLY A 24 -13.95 23.14 14.43
N THR A 25 -12.77 23.33 13.84
CA THR A 25 -11.50 22.77 14.33
C THR A 25 -10.45 23.85 14.58
N SER A 26 -9.30 23.47 15.15
CA SER A 26 -8.19 24.41 15.34
C SER A 26 -7.39 24.60 14.05
N VAL A 27 -6.82 25.80 13.85
CA VAL A 27 -5.92 26.09 12.72
C VAL A 27 -4.71 25.15 12.71
N SER A 28 -4.20 24.83 13.89
CA SER A 28 -3.10 23.86 14.06
C SER A 28 -3.46 22.47 13.54
N ASP A 29 -4.70 22.03 13.70
CA ASP A 29 -5.16 20.74 13.17
C ASP A 29 -5.29 20.77 11.65
N VAL A 30 -5.80 21.87 11.10
CA VAL A 30 -5.86 22.08 9.64
C VAL A 30 -4.45 21.99 9.05
N ILE A 31 -3.49 22.76 9.60
CA ILE A 31 -2.11 22.76 9.12
C ILE A 31 -1.48 21.37 9.26
N ARG A 32 -1.67 20.71 10.41
CA ARG A 32 -1.14 19.36 10.65
C ARG A 32 -1.67 18.36 9.64
N ARG A 33 -2.98 18.36 9.35
CA ARG A 33 -3.61 17.46 8.37
C ARG A 33 -3.08 17.72 6.96
N SER A 34 -2.92 18.98 6.59
CA SER A 34 -2.34 19.37 5.31
C SER A 34 -0.90 18.87 5.18
N ILE A 35 -0.05 19.09 6.17
CA ILE A 35 1.34 18.56 6.17
C ILE A 35 1.33 17.03 6.09
N LYS A 36 0.49 16.39 6.91
CA LYS A 36 0.36 14.92 6.94
C LYS A 36 0.03 14.35 5.56
N HIS A 37 -0.89 14.98 4.82
CA HIS A 37 -1.27 14.56 3.48
C HIS A 37 -0.10 14.54 2.48
N TYR A 38 0.86 15.46 2.62
CA TYR A 38 2.02 15.55 1.74
C TYR A 38 3.21 14.70 2.21
N VAL A 39 3.39 14.55 3.52
CA VAL A 39 4.54 13.85 4.11
C VAL A 39 4.32 12.35 4.23
N GLU A 40 3.07 11.91 4.47
CA GLU A 40 2.81 10.48 4.56
C GLU A 40 3.02 9.82 3.19
N PRO A 41 3.79 8.72 3.12
CA PRO A 41 3.89 7.96 1.90
C PRO A 41 2.48 7.57 1.51
N LYS A 42 2.06 7.96 0.30
CA LYS A 42 0.80 7.52 -0.27
C LYS A 42 0.89 6.01 -0.37
N LEU A 43 0.37 5.30 0.63
CA LEU A 43 0.16 3.87 0.55
C LEU A 43 -0.57 3.66 -0.77
N PRO A 44 -0.09 2.75 -1.65
CA PRO A 44 -0.82 2.45 -2.86
C PRO A 44 -2.26 2.17 -2.43
N PRO A 45 -3.26 2.79 -3.10
CA PRO A 45 -4.65 2.56 -2.73
C PRO A 45 -4.84 1.05 -2.62
N LYS A 46 -5.47 0.57 -1.53
CA LYS A 46 -5.80 -0.84 -1.40
C LYS A 46 -6.50 -1.23 -2.70
N GLN A 47 -5.80 -1.97 -3.56
CA GLN A 47 -6.34 -2.34 -4.85
C GLN A 47 -7.68 -3.00 -4.57
N ARG A 48 -8.75 -2.52 -5.20
CA ARG A 48 -10.04 -3.17 -5.02
C ARG A 48 -9.87 -4.61 -5.52
N ARG A 49 -10.46 -5.58 -4.82
CA ARG A 49 -10.34 -7.01 -5.16
C ARG A 49 -10.55 -7.26 -6.67
N GLN A 50 -11.45 -6.51 -7.30
CA GLN A 50 -11.70 -6.57 -8.74
C GLN A 50 -10.54 -6.09 -9.62
N GLU A 51 -9.81 -5.04 -9.23
CA GLU A 51 -8.64 -4.54 -9.97
C GLU A 51 -7.48 -5.54 -9.90
N PHE A 52 -7.29 -6.15 -8.74
CA PHE A 52 -6.30 -7.22 -8.56
C PHE A 52 -6.62 -8.45 -9.42
N LEU A 53 -7.89 -8.89 -9.44
CA LEU A 53 -8.31 -10.02 -10.29
C LEU A 53 -8.10 -9.72 -11.78
N LYS A 54 -8.45 -8.51 -12.24
CA LYS A 54 -8.19 -8.08 -13.62
C LYS A 54 -6.70 -8.08 -13.96
N TRP A 55 -5.86 -7.63 -13.03
CA TRP A 55 -4.41 -7.69 -13.18
C TRP A 55 -3.90 -9.14 -13.24
N LEU A 56 -4.41 -10.02 -12.38
CA LEU A 56 -4.05 -11.43 -12.33
C LEU A 56 -4.39 -12.14 -13.65
N ASP A 57 -5.58 -11.88 -14.20
CA ASP A 57 -5.99 -12.43 -15.50
C ASP A 57 -5.08 -11.93 -16.63
N ALA A 58 -4.76 -10.63 -16.64
CA ALA A 58 -3.84 -10.07 -17.62
C ALA A 58 -2.42 -10.66 -17.49
N PHE A 59 -1.98 -10.91 -16.26
CA PHE A 59 -0.69 -11.54 -15.97
C PHE A 59 -0.64 -12.98 -16.48
N ASN A 60 -1.64 -13.80 -16.14
CA ASN A 60 -1.73 -15.20 -16.58
C ASN A 60 -1.84 -15.34 -18.10
N LYS A 61 -2.49 -14.37 -18.76
CA LYS A 61 -2.53 -14.33 -20.23
C LYS A 61 -1.17 -14.02 -20.86
N LYS A 62 -0.37 -13.16 -20.21
CA LYS A 62 0.97 -12.78 -20.69
C LYS A 62 2.02 -13.85 -20.37
N TYR A 63 1.88 -14.50 -19.22
CA TYR A 63 2.76 -15.54 -18.71
C TYR A 63 1.93 -16.80 -18.45
N PRO A 64 1.57 -17.54 -19.52
CA PRO A 64 0.80 -18.76 -19.36
C PRO A 64 1.60 -19.79 -18.58
N THR A 65 0.91 -20.53 -17.72
CA THR A 65 1.51 -21.62 -16.96
C THR A 65 2.06 -22.67 -17.93
N PRO A 66 3.36 -23.03 -17.84
CA PRO A 66 3.94 -24.06 -18.69
C PRO A 66 3.20 -25.40 -18.54
N PRO A 67 3.05 -26.18 -19.62
CA PRO A 67 2.46 -27.51 -19.53
C PRO A 67 3.29 -28.40 -18.60
N GLY A 68 2.63 -29.09 -17.66
CA GLY A 68 3.29 -29.94 -16.65
C GLY A 68 3.59 -29.24 -15.32
N THR A 69 3.20 -27.98 -15.15
CA THR A 69 3.33 -27.28 -13.85
C THR A 69 2.38 -27.88 -12.81
N PRO A 70 2.88 -28.32 -11.65
CA PRO A 70 2.04 -28.87 -10.59
C PRO A 70 1.06 -27.82 -10.02
N PRO A 71 -0.18 -28.19 -9.68
CA PRO A 71 -1.19 -27.26 -9.17
C PRO A 71 -0.87 -26.73 -7.76
N ASP A 72 -0.02 -27.45 -7.03
CA ASP A 72 0.44 -27.19 -5.67
C ASP A 72 1.79 -26.47 -5.63
N LEU A 73 2.38 -26.08 -6.77
CA LEU A 73 3.70 -25.45 -6.85
C LEU A 73 3.86 -24.26 -5.89
N GLY A 74 2.82 -23.45 -5.70
CA GLY A 74 2.85 -22.31 -4.78
C GLY A 74 2.85 -22.69 -3.30
N LEU A 75 2.30 -23.87 -2.95
CA LEU A 75 2.26 -24.40 -1.59
C LEU A 75 3.51 -25.22 -1.28
N GLU A 76 3.94 -26.03 -2.23
CA GLU A 76 5.08 -26.95 -2.10
C GLU A 76 6.34 -26.44 -2.83
N HIS A 77 6.51 -25.11 -2.87
CA HIS A 77 7.65 -24.49 -3.56
C HIS A 77 9.00 -25.08 -3.15
N ASP A 78 9.18 -25.35 -1.85
CA ASP A 78 10.41 -25.94 -1.32
C ASP A 78 10.62 -27.39 -1.79
N HIS A 79 9.55 -28.16 -1.96
CA HIS A 79 9.63 -29.53 -2.49
C HIS A 79 10.15 -29.53 -3.93
N TYR A 80 9.65 -28.61 -4.76
CA TYR A 80 10.04 -28.54 -6.16
C TYR A 80 11.41 -27.87 -6.37
N LEU A 81 11.81 -26.95 -5.49
CA LEU A 81 13.14 -26.32 -5.55
C LEU A 81 14.26 -27.21 -4.98
N TYR A 82 14.01 -27.84 -3.84
CA TYR A 82 15.05 -28.52 -3.07
C TYR A 82 14.87 -30.04 -3.00
N GLY A 83 13.80 -30.56 -3.61
CA GLY A 83 13.41 -31.96 -3.52
C GLY A 83 12.71 -32.29 -2.20
N THR A 84 12.18 -33.51 -2.10
CA THR A 84 11.67 -34.04 -0.82
C THR A 84 12.82 -34.15 0.19
N PRO A 85 12.68 -33.63 1.43
CA PRO A 85 13.72 -33.80 2.44
C PRO A 85 13.99 -35.28 2.68
N LYS A 86 15.27 -35.70 2.69
CA LYS A 86 15.69 -37.11 2.86
C LYS A 86 15.05 -37.85 4.05
N LYS A 87 14.56 -37.14 5.07
CA LYS A 87 13.85 -37.73 6.22
C LYS A 87 12.48 -38.31 5.85
N TYR A 88 11.84 -37.83 4.77
CA TYR A 88 10.52 -38.27 4.31
C TYR A 88 10.58 -39.17 3.08
N ALA A 89 11.75 -39.28 2.43
CA ALA A 89 12.01 -40.26 1.39
C ALA A 89 12.18 -41.65 2.02
N LYS A 90 11.06 -42.31 2.39
CA LYS A 90 11.09 -43.73 2.74
C LYS A 90 11.35 -44.57 1.47
N LYS A 91 12.24 -45.56 1.61
CA LYS A 91 12.52 -46.62 0.64
C LYS A 91 11.25 -47.39 0.28
#